data_AF-A0A6A4TQE1-F1
#
_entry.id   AF-A0A6A4TQE1-F1
#
_cell.length_a   1.000
_cell.length_b   1.000
_cell.length_c   1.000
_cell.angle_alpha   90.00
_cell.angle_beta   90.00
_cell.angle_gamma   90.00
#
_symmetry.space_group_name_H-M   'P 1'
#
loop_
_entity.id
_entity.type
_entity.pdbx_description
1 polymer ?
#
loop_
_entity_poly.entity_id
_entity_poly.type
_entity_poly.pdbx_seq_one_letter_code
_entity_poly.pdbx_strand_id
1 'polypeptide(L)'
;MPQKRTDLPPVCSHNSTSTRQAAASFNATDSPLMSLSLVQSLRLAAVLEDCSDQLDILGYTLTVQVGRERGAAAAQERTRLTKLRRDCQYVKQQISKLHSELEGEQSFTSILQVVEEEEQRKKAENMQREAKMELEQRKRALRRQQEALQRKTEKLEELYWLTKELNRQLDEQSLNAAIRRSLVENDTELQLQWAQKKTGQAERLLEDQLQLLQKQLEEEARVHEESEKFLRNRQEVTPPTRLNAVFSEAVVHEFSVLQQQLQQWQQHTKQMLHEKEEQLNKVCRSRIVNLDKVTEMKRKFAEMEEVVKEEMKEQEKRDQQQARVTAATKLQAWWRGCMVRLGLGGGGDKAKEDKKSKKKKADKKKKKKK
;
A
#
# COMPACT_ATOMS: atom_id res chain seq x y z
N MET A 1 -25.96 8.66 -28.97
CA MET A 1 -25.90 10.14 -29.00
C MET A 1 -25.88 10.62 -27.55
N PRO A 2 -25.01 11.54 -27.10
CA PRO A 2 -24.22 12.50 -27.87
C PRO A 2 -22.70 12.25 -27.83
N GLN A 3 -22.06 12.70 -28.89
CA GLN A 3 -20.62 12.78 -29.08
C GLN A 3 -20.07 14.03 -28.38
N LYS A 4 -18.91 13.91 -27.72
CA LYS A 4 -18.04 15.07 -27.43
C LYS A 4 -16.69 14.83 -28.12
N ARG A 5 -16.46 15.62 -29.16
CA ARG A 5 -15.13 15.90 -29.73
C ARG A 5 -14.35 16.76 -28.74
N THR A 6 -13.04 16.56 -28.69
CA THR A 6 -12.04 17.58 -28.34
C THR A 6 -10.67 17.08 -28.81
N ASP A 7 -10.31 17.51 -30.01
CA ASP A 7 -9.05 18.16 -30.38
C ASP A 7 -7.75 17.66 -29.73
N LEU A 8 -7.00 16.86 -30.50
CA LEU A 8 -5.55 16.68 -30.36
C LEU A 8 -4.84 17.56 -31.41
N PRO A 9 -3.83 18.36 -31.04
CA PRO A 9 -2.96 19.00 -32.01
C PRO A 9 -1.92 18.02 -32.60
N PRO A 10 -1.47 18.23 -33.85
CA PRO A 10 -0.40 17.44 -34.48
C PRO A 10 0.97 17.98 -34.03
N VAL A 11 2.06 17.50 -34.68
CA VAL A 11 3.48 17.90 -34.55
C VAL A 11 4.29 16.83 -33.77
N CYS A 12 5.38 16.23 -34.25
CA CYS A 12 6.21 16.50 -35.43
C CYS A 12 6.89 15.20 -35.91
N SER A 13 6.92 15.02 -37.22
CA SER A 13 7.92 14.21 -37.92
C SER A 13 9.23 14.98 -37.97
N HIS A 14 10.31 14.40 -37.44
CA HIS A 14 11.69 14.76 -37.77
C HIS A 14 12.49 13.45 -37.75
N ASN A 15 12.84 12.92 -38.92
CA ASN A 15 14.02 13.25 -39.73
C ASN A 15 15.14 12.24 -39.47
N SER A 16 15.22 11.28 -40.39
CA SER A 16 16.41 10.91 -41.16
C SER A 16 17.74 11.55 -40.72
N THR A 17 18.56 10.77 -40.04
CA THR A 17 20.03 10.85 -40.13
C THR A 17 20.44 9.62 -40.96
N SER A 18 20.51 9.66 -42.29
CA SER A 18 21.44 10.44 -43.13
C SER A 18 22.84 10.50 -42.52
N THR A 19 23.50 9.35 -42.55
CA THR A 19 24.94 9.20 -42.40
C THR A 19 25.61 10.04 -43.48
N ARG A 20 25.95 11.28 -43.14
CA ARG A 20 26.87 12.12 -43.90
C ARG A 20 28.22 11.41 -43.90
N GLN A 21 28.56 10.79 -45.03
CA GLN A 21 29.94 10.59 -45.44
C GLN A 21 30.63 11.95 -45.42
N ALA A 22 31.32 12.23 -44.32
CA ALA A 22 32.40 13.21 -44.32
C ALA A 22 33.58 12.48 -44.99
N ALA A 23 33.75 12.73 -46.28
CA ALA A 23 35.02 12.60 -46.95
C ALA A 23 36.00 13.54 -46.25
N ALA A 24 36.67 13.03 -45.21
CA ALA A 24 37.94 13.58 -44.80
C ALA A 24 38.92 13.13 -45.89
N SER A 25 39.22 14.06 -46.80
CA SER A 25 40.47 14.02 -47.55
C SER A 25 41.57 13.93 -46.51
N PHE A 26 42.07 12.71 -46.29
CA PHE A 26 43.25 12.48 -45.50
C PHE A 26 44.38 13.11 -46.32
N ASN A 27 44.73 14.34 -45.94
CA ASN A 27 45.90 15.02 -46.43
C ASN A 27 47.06 14.04 -46.29
N ALA A 28 47.64 13.68 -47.44
CA ALA A 28 48.99 13.16 -47.52
C ALA A 28 49.90 14.19 -46.85
N THR A 29 50.08 14.02 -45.56
CA THR A 29 51.00 14.77 -44.73
C THR A 29 52.10 13.78 -44.42
N ASP A 30 53.22 14.00 -45.09
CA ASP A 30 54.56 13.51 -44.77
C ASP A 30 54.59 12.34 -43.79
N SER A 31 54.66 11.12 -44.33
CA SER A 31 55.38 10.07 -43.60
C SER A 31 56.75 10.65 -43.25
N PRO A 32 57.10 10.81 -41.96
CA PRO A 32 58.45 11.23 -41.62
C PRO A 32 59.37 10.18 -42.22
N LEU A 33 60.52 10.61 -42.75
CA LEU A 33 61.60 9.74 -43.21
C LEU A 33 61.83 8.62 -42.16
N MET A 34 61.21 7.45 -42.33
CA MET A 34 61.37 6.27 -41.46
C MET A 34 62.62 5.51 -41.91
N SER A 35 63.69 6.24 -42.20
CA SER A 35 64.96 5.69 -42.63
C SER A 35 66.04 6.07 -41.63
N LEU A 36 66.77 5.04 -41.20
CA LEU A 36 67.97 5.22 -40.39
C LEU A 36 69.13 5.62 -41.30
N SER A 37 70.12 6.34 -40.77
CA SER A 37 71.38 6.46 -41.51
C SER A 37 72.00 5.07 -41.69
N LEU A 38 72.66 4.84 -42.82
CA LEU A 38 73.32 3.56 -43.13
C LEU A 38 74.18 3.04 -41.96
N VAL A 39 74.93 3.92 -41.30
CA VAL A 39 75.78 3.57 -40.15
C VAL A 39 74.95 3.13 -38.94
N GLN A 40 73.81 3.76 -38.66
CA GLN A 40 72.91 3.35 -37.59
C GLN A 40 72.25 2.01 -37.92
N SER A 41 71.83 1.82 -39.17
CA SER A 41 71.19 0.59 -39.65
C SER A 41 72.12 -0.61 -39.49
N LEU A 42 73.37 -0.49 -39.92
CA LEU A 42 74.38 -1.56 -39.80
C LEU A 42 74.75 -1.86 -38.34
N ARG A 43 74.83 -0.84 -37.48
CA ARG A 43 75.07 -1.05 -36.03
C ARG A 43 73.91 -1.80 -35.37
N LEU A 44 72.68 -1.49 -35.75
CA LEU A 44 71.49 -2.18 -35.24
C LEU A 44 71.40 -3.60 -35.78
N ALA A 45 71.68 -3.82 -37.07
CA ALA A 45 71.74 -5.15 -37.67
C ALA A 45 72.72 -6.07 -36.94
N ALA A 46 73.95 -5.61 -36.69
CA ALA A 46 74.95 -6.39 -35.95
C ALA A 46 74.49 -6.79 -34.52
N VAL A 47 73.75 -5.90 -33.84
CA VAL A 47 73.16 -6.22 -32.54
C VAL A 47 72.02 -7.22 -32.66
N LEU A 48 71.20 -7.13 -33.70
CA LEU A 48 70.10 -8.05 -33.96
C LEU A 48 70.59 -9.46 -34.35
N GLU A 49 71.73 -9.56 -35.03
CA GLU A 49 72.41 -10.83 -35.30
C GLU A 49 72.81 -11.53 -34.00
N ASP A 50 73.49 -10.82 -33.09
CA ASP A 50 73.82 -11.35 -31.75
C ASP A 50 72.56 -11.73 -30.95
N CYS A 51 71.49 -10.92 -31.02
CA CYS A 51 70.21 -11.26 -30.39
C CYS A 51 69.59 -12.53 -30.97
N SER A 52 69.68 -12.74 -32.28
CA SER A 52 69.18 -13.94 -32.95
C SER A 52 69.95 -15.20 -32.51
N ASP A 53 71.28 -15.09 -32.39
CA ASP A 53 72.13 -16.19 -31.90
C ASP A 53 71.84 -16.53 -30.44
N GLN A 54 71.65 -15.52 -29.59
CA GLN A 54 71.24 -15.71 -28.20
C GLN A 54 69.87 -16.40 -28.09
N LEU A 55 68.92 -16.06 -28.96
CA LEU A 55 67.61 -16.72 -29.03
C LEU A 55 67.70 -18.17 -29.50
N ASP A 56 68.66 -18.52 -30.36
CA ASP A 56 68.92 -19.91 -30.74
C ASP A 56 69.45 -20.74 -29.57
N ILE A 57 70.42 -20.20 -28.83
CA ILE A 57 70.95 -20.83 -27.62
C ILE A 57 69.83 -21.05 -26.60
N LEU A 58 68.98 -20.03 -26.41
CA LEU A 58 67.84 -20.12 -25.51
C LEU A 58 66.80 -21.14 -26.00
N GLY A 59 66.49 -21.16 -27.29
CA GLY A 59 65.58 -22.13 -27.91
C GLY A 59 66.06 -23.58 -27.76
N TYR A 60 67.35 -23.81 -27.93
CA TYR A 60 67.98 -25.11 -27.68
C TYR A 60 67.90 -25.50 -26.20
N THR A 61 68.20 -24.56 -25.30
CA THR A 61 68.12 -24.78 -23.85
C THR A 61 66.70 -25.14 -23.40
N LEU A 62 65.69 -24.41 -23.89
CA LEU A 62 64.27 -24.72 -23.66
C LEU A 62 63.87 -26.08 -24.27
N THR A 63 64.54 -26.49 -25.35
CA THR A 63 64.34 -27.82 -25.95
C THR A 63 64.79 -28.95 -25.06
N VAL A 64 65.98 -28.80 -24.50
CA VAL A 64 66.55 -29.76 -23.55
C VAL A 64 65.72 -29.80 -22.27
N GLN A 65 65.25 -28.65 -21.76
CA GLN A 65 64.45 -28.59 -20.53
C GLN A 65 63.10 -29.30 -20.66
N VAL A 66 62.34 -29.07 -21.73
CA VAL A 66 61.06 -29.77 -21.98
C VAL A 66 61.24 -31.29 -22.03
N GLY A 67 62.37 -31.78 -22.56
CA GLY A 67 62.68 -33.21 -22.60
C GLY A 67 63.03 -33.82 -21.24
N ARG A 68 63.45 -33.01 -20.26
CA ARG A 68 63.90 -33.46 -18.93
C ARG A 68 62.80 -33.50 -17.87
N GLU A 69 61.74 -32.72 -18.00
CA GLU A 69 60.68 -32.68 -16.97
C GLU A 69 59.88 -34.00 -16.94
N ARG A 70 59.62 -34.60 -15.77
CA ARG A 70 58.79 -35.82 -15.60
C ARG A 70 57.81 -35.65 -14.42
N GLY A 71 56.56 -36.12 -14.59
CA GLY A 71 55.51 -36.12 -13.54
C GLY A 71 54.22 -35.36 -13.93
N ALA A 72 53.21 -35.35 -13.06
CA ALA A 72 51.92 -34.68 -13.32
C ALA A 72 52.03 -33.13 -13.33
N ALA A 73 52.85 -32.57 -12.43
CA ALA A 73 53.20 -31.13 -12.44
C ALA A 73 54.05 -30.74 -13.68
N ALA A 74 54.76 -31.71 -14.27
CA ALA A 74 55.52 -31.49 -15.50
C ALA A 74 54.62 -31.28 -16.72
N ALA A 75 53.33 -31.67 -16.69
CA ALA A 75 52.46 -31.40 -17.84
C ALA A 75 52.19 -29.90 -18.02
N GLN A 76 51.93 -29.18 -16.92
CA GLN A 76 51.71 -27.74 -16.95
C GLN A 76 52.99 -26.98 -17.31
N GLU A 77 54.12 -27.38 -16.74
CA GLU A 77 55.41 -26.73 -17.00
C GLU A 77 55.93 -27.03 -18.41
N ARG A 78 55.83 -28.27 -18.91
CA ARG A 78 56.07 -28.58 -20.34
C ARG A 78 55.21 -27.73 -21.27
N THR A 79 53.94 -27.50 -20.94
CA THR A 79 53.05 -26.65 -21.75
C THR A 79 53.54 -25.21 -21.77
N ARG A 80 53.92 -24.67 -20.61
CA ARG A 80 54.51 -23.32 -20.47
C ARG A 80 55.82 -23.18 -21.24
N LEU A 81 56.76 -24.11 -21.08
CA LEU A 81 58.05 -24.11 -21.76
C LEU A 81 57.91 -24.28 -23.28
N THR A 82 56.95 -25.09 -23.72
CA THR A 82 56.65 -25.23 -25.16
C THR A 82 56.06 -23.94 -25.73
N LYS A 83 55.21 -23.22 -24.98
CA LYS A 83 54.74 -21.89 -25.36
C LYS A 83 55.91 -20.90 -25.45
N LEU A 84 56.73 -20.81 -24.41
CA LEU A 84 57.88 -19.92 -24.38
C LEU A 84 58.83 -20.17 -25.55
N ARG A 85 59.07 -21.44 -25.90
CA ARG A 85 59.86 -21.79 -27.08
C ARG A 85 59.26 -21.24 -28.37
N ARG A 86 57.94 -21.38 -28.57
CA ARG A 86 57.25 -20.82 -29.75
C ARG A 86 57.35 -19.29 -29.78
N ASP A 87 57.22 -18.65 -28.62
CA ASP A 87 57.36 -17.19 -28.49
C ASP A 87 58.78 -16.75 -28.88
N CYS A 88 59.82 -17.45 -28.42
CA CYS A 88 61.21 -17.19 -28.80
C CYS A 88 61.47 -17.40 -30.30
N GLN A 89 60.90 -18.45 -30.90
CA GLN A 89 60.98 -18.68 -32.35
C GLN A 89 60.31 -17.56 -33.14
N TYR A 90 59.14 -17.10 -32.68
CA TYR A 90 58.44 -15.98 -33.30
C TYR A 90 59.25 -14.68 -33.20
N VAL A 91 59.79 -14.35 -32.02
CA VAL A 91 60.64 -13.17 -31.83
C VAL A 91 61.88 -13.25 -32.72
N LYS A 92 62.51 -14.43 -32.82
CA LYS A 92 63.63 -14.65 -33.72
C LYS A 92 63.25 -14.34 -35.18
N GLN A 93 62.11 -14.85 -35.66
CA GLN A 93 61.62 -14.56 -37.01
C GLN A 93 61.41 -13.06 -37.25
N GLN A 94 60.86 -12.34 -36.26
CA GLN A 94 60.69 -10.89 -36.36
C GLN A 94 62.04 -10.15 -36.36
N ILE A 95 63.01 -10.61 -35.56
CA ILE A 95 64.37 -10.06 -35.53
C ILE A 95 65.10 -10.30 -36.85
N SER A 96 65.02 -11.51 -37.43
CA SER A 96 65.62 -11.80 -38.73
C SER A 96 64.98 -10.97 -39.84
N LYS A 97 63.66 -10.77 -39.80
CA LYS A 97 62.96 -9.90 -40.76
C LYS A 97 63.42 -8.44 -40.63
N LEU A 98 63.48 -7.92 -39.40
CA LEU A 98 63.98 -6.58 -39.10
C LEU A 98 65.45 -6.41 -39.53
N HIS A 99 66.29 -7.41 -39.31
CA HIS A 99 67.68 -7.41 -39.74
C HIS A 99 67.80 -7.23 -41.25
N SER A 100 67.05 -8.00 -42.03
CA SER A 100 67.02 -7.88 -43.50
C SER A 100 66.47 -6.52 -43.97
N GLU A 101 65.43 -5.99 -43.31
CA GLU A 101 64.86 -4.66 -43.61
C GLU A 101 65.86 -3.53 -43.33
N LEU A 102 66.63 -3.64 -42.25
CA LEU A 102 67.65 -2.66 -41.89
C LEU A 102 68.83 -2.67 -42.87
N GLU A 103 69.30 -3.85 -43.28
CA GLU A 103 70.42 -3.96 -44.23
C GLU A 103 70.05 -3.53 -45.65
N GLY A 104 68.86 -3.92 -46.12
CA GLY A 104 68.41 -3.66 -47.50
C GLY A 104 67.76 -2.30 -47.70
N GLU A 105 66.82 -1.94 -46.81
CA GLU A 105 65.90 -0.82 -47.01
C GLU A 105 66.16 0.34 -46.02
N GLN A 106 67.05 0.14 -45.04
CA GLN A 106 67.31 1.08 -43.93
C GLN A 106 66.04 1.46 -43.16
N SER A 107 65.06 0.55 -43.13
CA SER A 107 63.72 0.73 -42.59
C SER A 107 63.41 -0.29 -41.49
N PHE A 108 62.36 -0.03 -40.72
CA PHE A 108 61.86 -0.90 -39.65
C PHE A 108 60.32 -0.91 -39.61
N THR A 109 59.69 -0.71 -40.76
CA THR A 109 58.22 -0.61 -40.88
C THR A 109 57.51 -1.90 -40.52
N SER A 110 58.09 -3.08 -40.79
CA SER A 110 57.40 -4.33 -40.46
C SER A 110 57.30 -4.56 -38.96
N ILE A 111 58.33 -4.23 -38.16
CA ILE A 111 58.25 -4.45 -36.72
C ILE A 111 57.25 -3.49 -36.07
N LEU A 112 57.13 -2.26 -36.61
CA LEU A 112 56.10 -1.31 -36.19
C LEU A 112 54.70 -1.86 -36.46
N GLN A 113 54.45 -2.38 -37.66
CA GLN A 113 53.15 -3.00 -38.01
C GLN A 113 52.80 -4.15 -37.07
N VAL A 114 53.76 -5.05 -36.79
CA VAL A 114 53.55 -6.18 -35.87
C VAL A 114 53.22 -5.71 -34.46
N VAL A 115 53.88 -4.65 -33.97
CA VAL A 115 53.59 -4.06 -32.66
C VAL A 115 52.21 -3.42 -32.62
N GLU A 116 51.83 -2.67 -33.67
CA GLU A 116 50.50 -2.07 -33.78
C GLU A 116 49.39 -3.13 -33.83
N GLU A 117 49.59 -4.21 -34.60
CA GLU A 117 48.65 -5.35 -34.66
C GLU A 117 48.50 -6.03 -33.29
N GLU A 118 49.59 -6.25 -32.56
CA GLU A 118 49.56 -6.83 -31.21
C GLU A 118 48.83 -5.93 -30.21
N GLU A 119 49.03 -4.60 -30.29
CA GLU A 119 48.27 -3.65 -29.47
C GLU A 119 46.78 -3.68 -29.80
N GLN A 120 46.43 -3.70 -31.08
CA GLN A 120 45.04 -3.77 -31.53
C GLN A 120 44.39 -5.08 -31.08
N ARG A 121 45.10 -6.21 -31.17
CA ARG A 121 44.62 -7.51 -30.68
C ARG A 121 44.35 -7.46 -29.18
N LYS A 122 45.26 -6.90 -28.38
CA LYS A 122 45.07 -6.75 -26.92
C LYS A 122 43.89 -5.85 -26.58
N LYS A 123 43.72 -4.72 -27.31
CA LYS A 123 42.56 -3.82 -27.15
C LYS A 123 41.25 -4.57 -27.47
N ALA A 124 41.21 -5.31 -28.58
CA ALA A 124 40.04 -6.10 -28.98
C ALA A 124 39.70 -7.20 -27.95
N GLU A 125 40.68 -7.93 -27.45
CA GLU A 125 40.48 -8.95 -26.40
C GLU A 125 39.93 -8.34 -25.11
N ASN A 126 40.43 -7.18 -24.69
CA ASN A 126 39.91 -6.48 -23.50
C ASN A 126 38.47 -6.03 -23.70
N MET A 127 38.14 -5.44 -24.85
CA MET A 127 36.75 -5.08 -25.18
C MET A 127 35.84 -6.30 -25.17
N GLN A 128 36.28 -7.44 -25.71
CA GLN A 128 35.49 -8.68 -25.66
C GLN A 128 35.28 -9.19 -24.23
N ARG A 129 36.30 -9.14 -23.37
CA ARG A 129 36.19 -9.52 -21.95
C ARG A 129 35.20 -8.61 -21.22
N GLU A 130 35.29 -7.29 -21.43
CA GLU A 130 34.38 -6.32 -20.84
C GLU A 130 32.93 -6.54 -21.33
N ALA A 131 32.72 -6.70 -22.63
CA ALA A 131 31.42 -6.99 -23.22
C ALA A 131 30.81 -8.29 -22.66
N LYS A 132 31.63 -9.34 -22.47
CA LYS A 132 31.19 -10.60 -21.86
C LYS A 132 30.77 -10.39 -20.40
N MET A 133 31.54 -9.64 -19.63
CA MET A 133 31.21 -9.32 -18.24
C MET A 133 29.94 -8.49 -18.14
N GLU A 134 29.76 -7.50 -19.01
CA GLU A 134 28.56 -6.68 -19.07
C GLU A 134 27.33 -7.52 -19.46
N LEU A 135 27.46 -8.41 -20.44
CA LEU A 135 26.39 -9.32 -20.84
C LEU A 135 25.97 -10.23 -19.68
N GLU A 136 26.93 -10.80 -18.94
CA GLU A 136 26.65 -11.62 -17.76
C GLU A 136 26.00 -10.82 -16.63
N GLN A 137 26.40 -9.56 -16.41
CA GLN A 137 25.73 -8.67 -15.46
C GLN A 137 24.29 -8.38 -15.88
N ARG A 138 24.05 -8.07 -17.16
CA ARG A 138 22.70 -7.85 -17.72
C ARG A 138 21.82 -9.09 -17.55
N LYS A 139 22.35 -10.29 -17.84
CA LYS A 139 21.64 -11.56 -17.60
C LYS A 139 21.28 -11.75 -16.12
N ARG A 140 22.21 -11.48 -15.20
CA ARG A 140 21.94 -11.57 -13.75
C ARG A 140 20.89 -10.55 -13.31
N ALA A 141 20.93 -9.33 -13.83
CA ALA A 141 19.93 -8.31 -13.55
C ALA A 141 18.54 -8.73 -14.05
N LEU A 142 18.46 -9.26 -15.27
CA LEU A 142 17.21 -9.77 -15.84
C LEU A 142 16.62 -10.92 -15.03
N ARG A 143 17.45 -11.88 -14.60
CA ARG A 143 17.01 -12.98 -13.71
C ARG A 143 16.41 -12.45 -12.41
N ARG A 144 17.07 -11.48 -11.75
CA ARG A 144 16.53 -10.86 -10.52
C ARG A 144 15.20 -10.16 -10.77
N GLN A 145 15.03 -9.48 -11.90
CA GLN A 145 13.76 -8.87 -12.26
C GLN A 145 12.67 -9.93 -12.46
N GLN A 146 12.99 -11.03 -13.14
CA GLN A 146 12.06 -12.13 -13.36
C GLN A 146 11.63 -12.79 -12.04
N GLU A 147 12.56 -13.07 -11.13
CA GLU A 147 12.23 -13.57 -9.79
C GLU A 147 11.40 -12.56 -8.97
N ALA A 148 11.69 -11.27 -9.08
CA ALA A 148 10.90 -10.24 -8.40
C ALA A 148 9.46 -10.15 -8.93
N LEU A 149 9.27 -10.35 -10.24
CA LEU A 149 7.95 -10.45 -10.84
C LEU A 149 7.23 -11.73 -10.39
N GLN A 150 7.90 -12.88 -10.37
CA GLN A 150 7.35 -14.15 -9.87
C GLN A 150 6.89 -14.04 -8.40
N ARG A 151 7.72 -13.46 -7.52
CA ARG A 151 7.31 -13.21 -6.13
C ARG A 151 6.10 -12.29 -6.01
N LYS A 152 5.91 -11.37 -6.96
CA LYS A 152 4.72 -10.50 -6.99
C LYS A 152 3.49 -11.25 -7.51
N THR A 153 3.63 -12.12 -8.51
CA THR A 153 2.52 -12.94 -9.00
C THR A 153 2.05 -13.93 -7.95
N GLU A 154 2.97 -14.60 -7.24
CA GLU A 154 2.64 -15.49 -6.12
C GLU A 154 1.85 -14.74 -5.02
N LYS A 155 2.31 -13.55 -4.62
CA LYS A 155 1.58 -12.71 -3.66
C LYS A 155 0.20 -12.29 -4.15
N LEU A 156 0.05 -11.99 -5.44
CA LEU A 156 -1.25 -11.67 -6.02
C LEU A 156 -2.20 -12.87 -5.97
N GLU A 157 -1.69 -14.08 -6.23
CA GLU A 157 -2.46 -15.32 -6.12
C GLU A 157 -2.87 -15.60 -4.66
N GLU A 158 -1.96 -15.40 -3.69
CA GLU A 158 -2.27 -15.49 -2.25
C GLU A 158 -3.39 -14.53 -1.85
N LEU A 159 -3.28 -13.25 -2.25
CA LEU A 159 -4.29 -12.23 -1.97
C LEU A 159 -5.62 -12.54 -2.66
N TYR A 160 -5.59 -13.10 -3.88
CA TYR A 160 -6.79 -13.54 -4.59
C TYR A 160 -7.52 -14.64 -3.83
N TRP A 161 -6.79 -15.67 -3.37
CA TRP A 161 -7.37 -16.75 -2.57
C TRP A 161 -7.90 -16.27 -1.23
N LEU A 162 -7.18 -15.38 -0.55
CA LEU A 162 -7.64 -14.78 0.71
C LEU A 162 -8.94 -14.00 0.51
N THR A 163 -9.01 -13.18 -0.54
CA THR A 163 -10.22 -12.41 -0.88
C THR A 163 -11.40 -13.33 -1.17
N LYS A 164 -11.16 -14.42 -1.91
CA LYS A 164 -12.17 -15.43 -2.21
C LYS A 164 -12.70 -16.11 -0.95
N GLU A 165 -11.83 -16.47 -0.02
CA GLU A 165 -12.22 -17.09 1.24
C GLU A 165 -12.98 -16.12 2.15
N LEU A 166 -12.54 -14.87 2.26
CA LEU A 166 -13.26 -13.84 3.02
C LEU A 166 -14.66 -13.58 2.45
N ASN A 167 -14.82 -13.53 1.13
CA ASN A 167 -16.13 -13.41 0.49
C ASN A 167 -17.02 -14.62 0.80
N ARG A 168 -16.48 -15.84 0.72
CA ARG A 168 -17.22 -17.05 1.09
C ARG A 168 -17.72 -16.98 2.55
N GLN A 169 -16.87 -16.52 3.46
CA GLN A 169 -17.23 -16.32 4.87
C GLN A 169 -18.31 -15.26 5.04
N LEU A 170 -18.23 -14.15 4.30
CA LEU A 170 -19.24 -13.09 4.33
C LEU A 170 -20.59 -13.61 3.84
N ASP A 171 -20.62 -14.36 2.73
CA ASP A 171 -21.82 -14.96 2.19
C ASP A 171 -22.45 -15.95 3.18
N GLU A 172 -21.65 -16.80 3.81
CA GLU A 172 -22.09 -17.74 4.85
C GLU A 172 -22.68 -17.03 6.07
N GLN A 173 -22.04 -15.95 6.53
CA GLN A 173 -22.57 -15.12 7.63
C GLN A 173 -23.89 -14.45 7.22
N SER A 174 -24.00 -13.97 5.98
CA SER A 174 -25.22 -13.34 5.47
C SER A 174 -26.39 -14.34 5.43
N LEU A 175 -26.13 -15.57 4.99
CA LEU A 175 -27.11 -16.66 4.94
C LEU A 175 -27.54 -17.05 6.35
N ASN A 176 -26.59 -17.23 7.26
CA ASN A 176 -26.87 -17.53 8.67
C ASN A 176 -27.70 -16.42 9.33
N ALA A 177 -27.41 -15.15 9.04
CA ALA A 177 -28.18 -14.02 9.55
C ALA A 177 -29.60 -13.98 8.96
N ALA A 178 -29.78 -14.35 7.69
CA ALA A 178 -31.10 -14.49 7.08
C ALA A 178 -31.93 -15.61 7.74
N ILE A 179 -31.33 -16.78 7.97
CA ILE A 179 -31.97 -17.90 8.65
C ILE A 179 -32.36 -17.53 10.09
N ARG A 180 -31.48 -16.84 10.83
CA ARG A 180 -31.81 -16.38 12.19
C ARG A 180 -32.95 -15.38 12.20
N ARG A 181 -33.00 -14.46 11.21
CA ARG A 181 -34.09 -13.50 11.08
C ARG A 181 -35.42 -14.22 10.82
N SER A 182 -35.47 -15.14 9.86
CA SER A 182 -36.71 -15.86 9.56
C SER A 182 -37.19 -16.72 10.74
N LEU A 183 -36.27 -17.32 11.50
CA LEU A 183 -36.62 -18.06 12.71
C LEU A 183 -37.28 -17.15 13.75
N VAL A 184 -36.66 -15.99 14.04
CA VAL A 184 -37.20 -15.02 14.99
C VAL A 184 -38.54 -14.46 14.51
N GLU A 185 -38.67 -14.13 13.22
CA GLU A 185 -39.93 -13.67 12.63
C GLU A 185 -41.05 -14.69 12.85
N ASN A 186 -40.81 -15.96 12.50
CA ASN A 186 -41.77 -17.05 12.70
C ASN A 186 -42.16 -17.23 14.18
N ASP A 187 -41.18 -17.20 15.10
CA ASP A 187 -41.44 -17.31 16.54
C ASP A 187 -42.30 -16.13 17.05
N THR A 188 -41.98 -14.91 16.64
CA THR A 188 -42.75 -13.72 17.03
C THR A 188 -44.16 -13.72 16.44
N GLU A 189 -44.33 -14.20 15.21
CA GLU A 189 -45.64 -14.32 14.58
C GLU A 189 -46.51 -15.37 15.31
N LEU A 190 -45.93 -16.52 15.65
CA LEU A 190 -46.63 -17.53 16.45
C LEU A 190 -47.03 -16.99 17.83
N GLN A 191 -46.15 -16.25 18.51
CA GLN A 191 -46.47 -15.61 19.79
C GLN A 191 -47.60 -14.60 19.65
N LEU A 192 -47.59 -13.79 18.59
CA LEU A 192 -48.64 -12.81 18.30
C LEU A 192 -49.98 -13.51 18.05
N GLN A 193 -50.00 -14.57 17.24
CA GLN A 193 -51.21 -15.35 16.97
C GLN A 193 -51.79 -15.96 18.27
N TRP A 194 -50.93 -16.50 19.14
CA TRP A 194 -51.36 -17.02 20.44
C TRP A 194 -51.93 -15.92 21.35
N ALA A 195 -51.28 -14.76 21.41
CA ALA A 195 -51.75 -13.61 22.17
C ALA A 195 -53.12 -13.13 21.66
N GLN A 196 -53.25 -12.94 20.35
CA GLN A 196 -54.50 -12.54 19.69
C GLN A 196 -55.64 -13.51 19.96
N LYS A 197 -55.39 -14.83 19.93
CA LYS A 197 -56.42 -15.83 20.26
C LYS A 197 -56.89 -15.72 21.71
N LYS A 198 -55.97 -15.52 22.65
CA LYS A 198 -56.31 -15.35 24.07
C LYS A 198 -57.09 -14.05 24.33
N THR A 199 -56.65 -12.94 23.74
CA THR A 199 -57.36 -11.66 23.89
C THR A 199 -58.74 -11.74 23.25
N GLY A 200 -58.87 -12.31 22.05
CA GLY A 200 -60.16 -12.47 21.38
C GLY A 200 -61.11 -13.46 22.07
N GLN A 201 -60.62 -14.37 22.92
CA GLN A 201 -61.47 -15.18 23.79
C GLN A 201 -61.97 -14.35 24.98
N ALA A 202 -61.09 -13.56 25.61
CA ALA A 202 -61.47 -12.67 26.71
C ALA A 202 -62.46 -11.59 26.25
N GLU A 203 -62.27 -11.01 25.06
CA GLU A 203 -63.18 -10.04 24.44
C GLU A 203 -64.58 -10.63 24.27
N ARG A 204 -64.69 -11.84 23.69
CA ARG A 204 -65.99 -12.53 23.52
C ARG A 204 -66.69 -12.78 24.85
N LEU A 205 -65.95 -13.21 25.89
CA LEU A 205 -66.53 -13.41 27.22
C LEU A 205 -67.07 -12.11 27.83
N LEU A 206 -66.36 -10.99 27.64
CA LEU A 206 -66.81 -9.68 28.10
C LEU A 206 -68.00 -9.17 27.29
N GLU A 207 -68.02 -9.41 25.98
CA GLU A 207 -69.16 -9.10 25.10
C GLU A 207 -70.42 -9.87 25.55
N ASP A 208 -70.31 -11.17 25.82
CA ASP A 208 -71.41 -11.99 26.31
C ASP A 208 -71.93 -11.48 27.68
N GLN A 209 -71.03 -11.08 28.58
CA GLN A 209 -71.40 -10.47 29.87
C GLN A 209 -72.10 -9.13 29.70
N LEU A 210 -71.60 -8.26 28.80
CA LEU A 210 -72.23 -6.98 28.50
C LEU A 210 -73.62 -7.17 27.92
N GLN A 211 -73.80 -8.12 27.00
CA GLN A 211 -75.12 -8.45 26.44
C GLN A 211 -76.09 -8.96 27.53
N LEU A 212 -75.61 -9.78 28.47
CA LEU A 212 -76.43 -10.25 29.58
C LEU A 212 -76.86 -9.10 30.49
N LEU A 213 -75.92 -8.25 30.91
CA LEU A 213 -76.21 -7.07 31.73
C LEU A 213 -77.15 -6.10 31.03
N GLN A 214 -77.00 -5.92 29.71
CA GLN A 214 -77.90 -5.07 28.93
C GLN A 214 -79.33 -5.61 28.94
N LYS A 215 -79.51 -6.92 28.73
CA LYS A 215 -80.84 -7.55 28.84
C LYS A 215 -81.44 -7.42 30.24
N GLN A 216 -80.62 -7.58 31.28
CA GLN A 216 -81.07 -7.36 32.66
C GLN A 216 -81.50 -5.91 32.89
N LEU A 217 -80.73 -4.93 32.39
CA LEU A 217 -81.08 -3.52 32.49
C LEU A 217 -82.38 -3.19 31.74
N GLU A 218 -82.58 -3.76 30.54
CA GLU A 218 -83.81 -3.60 29.76
C GLU A 218 -85.02 -4.20 30.49
N GLU A 219 -84.88 -5.37 31.11
CA GLU A 219 -85.93 -6.00 31.92
C GLU A 219 -86.24 -5.18 33.18
N GLU A 220 -85.22 -4.74 33.92
CA GLU A 220 -85.36 -3.86 35.09
C GLU A 220 -86.03 -2.52 34.69
N ALA A 221 -85.67 -1.94 33.54
CA ALA A 221 -86.31 -0.74 33.01
C ALA A 221 -87.79 -1.01 32.67
N ARG A 222 -88.11 -2.17 32.09
CA ARG A 222 -89.50 -2.57 31.79
C ARG A 222 -90.32 -2.73 33.07
N VAL A 223 -89.78 -3.44 34.07
CA VAL A 223 -90.42 -3.62 35.39
C VAL A 223 -90.57 -2.28 36.10
N HIS A 224 -89.57 -1.40 36.02
CA HIS A 224 -89.66 -0.04 36.55
C HIS A 224 -90.78 0.74 35.85
N GLU A 225 -90.89 0.69 34.52
CA GLU A 225 -91.97 1.36 33.78
C GLU A 225 -93.35 0.82 34.17
N GLU A 226 -93.48 -0.51 34.31
CA GLU A 226 -94.70 -1.17 34.79
C GLU A 226 -95.04 -0.75 36.23
N SER A 227 -94.04 -0.68 37.12
CA SER A 227 -94.22 -0.24 38.51
C SER A 227 -94.54 1.25 38.61
N GLU A 228 -93.96 2.11 37.77
CA GLU A 228 -94.35 3.52 37.67
C GLU A 228 -95.79 3.66 37.19
N LYS A 229 -96.20 2.91 36.16
CA LYS A 229 -97.60 2.87 35.72
C LYS A 229 -98.51 2.44 36.87
N PHE A 230 -98.12 1.40 37.61
CA PHE A 230 -98.86 0.94 38.80
C PHE A 230 -98.96 2.01 39.89
N LEU A 231 -97.85 2.70 40.20
CA LEU A 231 -97.81 3.76 41.21
C LEU A 231 -98.57 5.00 40.76
N ARG A 232 -98.46 5.45 39.50
CA ARG A 232 -99.25 6.55 38.93
C ARG A 232 -100.73 6.24 38.96
N ASN A 233 -101.15 5.03 38.58
CA ASN A 233 -102.55 4.59 38.70
C ASN A 233 -103.04 4.66 40.14
N ARG A 234 -102.17 4.46 41.13
CA ARG A 234 -102.49 4.58 42.56
C ARG A 234 -102.44 6.02 43.07
N GLN A 235 -101.54 6.85 42.55
CA GLN A 235 -101.41 8.27 42.86
C GLN A 235 -102.56 9.10 42.29
N GLU A 236 -103.05 8.77 41.09
CA GLU A 236 -104.28 9.35 40.54
C GLU A 236 -105.51 9.07 41.42
N VAL A 237 -105.48 7.97 42.19
CA VAL A 237 -106.57 7.54 43.08
C VAL A 237 -106.46 8.08 44.51
N THR A 238 -105.35 8.73 44.90
CA THR A 238 -105.10 9.09 46.30
C THR A 238 -104.90 10.61 46.50
N PRO A 239 -105.78 11.33 47.21
CA PRO A 239 -105.61 12.76 47.48
C PRO A 239 -104.44 13.01 48.45
N PRO A 240 -103.72 14.16 48.33
CA PRO A 240 -102.45 14.37 49.03
C PRO A 240 -102.69 14.53 50.53
N THR A 241 -102.20 13.58 51.32
CA THR A 241 -102.18 13.66 52.79
C THR A 241 -100.74 13.83 53.29
N ARG A 242 -100.59 14.51 54.43
CA ARG A 242 -99.38 14.98 55.14
C ARG A 242 -98.17 14.02 55.26
N LEU A 243 -98.25 12.76 54.83
CA LEU A 243 -97.14 11.79 54.87
C LEU A 243 -96.07 12.02 53.78
N ASN A 244 -96.39 12.73 52.69
CA ASN A 244 -95.45 12.97 51.58
C ASN A 244 -94.27 13.90 51.94
N ALA A 245 -94.36 14.67 53.02
CA ALA A 245 -93.28 15.56 53.46
C ALA A 245 -92.10 14.80 54.11
N VAL A 246 -92.36 13.64 54.72
CA VAL A 246 -91.31 12.83 55.38
C VAL A 246 -90.58 11.96 54.35
N PHE A 247 -91.27 11.50 53.31
CA PHE A 247 -90.64 10.76 52.21
C PHE A 247 -89.71 11.63 51.34
N SER A 248 -89.98 12.93 51.20
CA SER A 248 -89.08 13.83 50.46
C SER A 248 -87.73 14.05 51.14
N GLU A 249 -87.67 14.04 52.47
CA GLU A 249 -86.40 14.24 53.20
C GLU A 249 -85.45 13.04 53.08
N ALA A 250 -85.97 11.81 53.10
CA ALA A 250 -85.17 10.60 52.91
C ALA A 250 -84.58 10.51 51.49
N VAL A 251 -85.38 10.86 50.47
CA VAL A 251 -84.94 10.88 49.06
C VAL A 251 -83.89 11.98 48.83
N VAL A 252 -84.05 13.15 49.47
CA VAL A 252 -83.04 14.23 49.42
C VAL A 252 -81.73 13.81 50.09
N HIS A 253 -81.79 13.06 51.19
CA HIS A 253 -80.59 12.54 51.86
C HIS A 253 -79.84 11.50 50.99
N GLU A 254 -80.54 10.54 50.38
CA GLU A 254 -79.93 9.58 49.46
C GLU A 254 -79.32 10.27 48.21
N PHE A 255 -80.01 11.26 47.66
CA PHE A 255 -79.48 12.07 46.56
C PHE A 255 -78.20 12.82 46.96
N SER A 256 -78.14 13.37 48.18
CA SER A 256 -76.96 14.05 48.72
C SER A 256 -75.76 13.10 48.88
N VAL A 257 -76.00 11.87 49.37
CA VAL A 257 -74.95 10.84 49.52
C VAL A 257 -74.39 10.41 48.16
N LEU A 258 -75.26 10.18 47.17
CA LEU A 258 -74.84 9.83 45.81
C LEU A 258 -74.05 10.97 45.15
N GLN A 259 -74.45 12.22 45.37
CA GLN A 259 -73.74 13.39 44.88
C GLN A 259 -72.35 13.52 45.51
N GLN A 260 -72.22 13.23 46.80
CA GLN A 260 -70.94 13.21 47.49
C GLN A 260 -70.02 12.11 46.96
N GLN A 261 -70.55 10.90 46.74
CA GLN A 261 -69.79 9.82 46.13
C GLN A 261 -69.31 10.19 44.72
N LEU A 262 -70.19 10.76 43.89
CA LEU A 262 -69.82 11.22 42.55
C LEU A 262 -68.68 12.25 42.60
N GLN A 263 -68.71 13.19 43.54
CA GLN A 263 -67.62 14.16 43.72
C GLN A 263 -66.31 13.50 44.14
N GLN A 264 -66.35 12.50 45.03
CA GLN A 264 -65.15 11.73 45.41
C GLN A 264 -64.57 10.98 44.22
N TRP A 265 -65.40 10.30 43.43
CA TRP A 265 -64.97 9.61 42.21
C TRP A 265 -64.35 10.58 41.18
N GLN A 266 -64.93 11.77 41.02
CA GLN A 266 -64.37 12.82 40.15
C GLN A 266 -63.01 13.31 40.64
N GLN A 267 -62.84 13.53 41.94
CA GLN A 267 -61.56 13.97 42.52
C GLN A 267 -60.48 12.88 42.38
N HIS A 268 -60.83 11.63 42.68
CA HIS A 268 -59.92 10.50 42.54
C HIS A 268 -59.48 10.32 41.08
N THR A 269 -60.41 10.45 40.13
CA THR A 269 -60.08 10.35 38.69
C THR A 269 -59.14 11.47 38.24
N LYS A 270 -59.34 12.71 38.73
CA LYS A 270 -58.42 13.83 38.45
C LYS A 270 -57.01 13.59 38.99
N GLN A 271 -56.91 13.05 40.21
CA GLN A 271 -55.61 12.71 40.82
C GLN A 271 -54.90 11.62 40.01
N MET A 272 -55.60 10.54 39.66
CA MET A 272 -55.06 9.47 38.82
C MET A 272 -54.57 9.98 37.45
N LEU A 273 -55.30 10.89 36.81
CA LEU A 273 -54.87 11.50 35.55
C LEU A 273 -53.59 12.33 35.73
N HIS A 274 -53.50 13.13 36.79
CA HIS A 274 -52.32 13.93 37.09
C HIS A 274 -51.08 13.05 37.35
N GLU A 275 -51.21 11.99 38.15
CA GLU A 275 -50.13 11.04 38.38
C GLU A 275 -49.65 10.37 37.08
N LYS A 276 -50.57 10.02 36.18
CA LYS A 276 -50.23 9.45 34.87
C LYS A 276 -49.52 10.45 33.97
N GLU A 277 -49.94 11.71 33.99
CA GLU A 277 -49.29 12.79 33.26
C GLU A 277 -47.86 13.03 33.77
N GLU A 278 -47.65 13.04 35.09
CA GLU A 278 -46.32 13.15 35.69
C GLU A 278 -45.40 11.97 35.33
N GLN A 279 -45.94 10.74 35.36
CA GLN A 279 -45.21 9.54 34.93
C GLN A 279 -44.80 9.65 33.45
N LEU A 280 -45.72 10.07 32.58
CA LEU A 280 -45.45 10.28 31.16
C LEU A 280 -44.37 11.36 30.97
N ASN A 281 -44.47 12.48 31.67
CA ASN A 281 -43.49 13.56 31.63
C ASN A 281 -42.10 13.10 32.07
N LYS A 282 -42.01 12.27 33.13
CA LYS A 282 -40.74 11.69 33.58
C LYS A 282 -40.12 10.79 32.51
N VAL A 283 -40.91 9.93 31.88
CA VAL A 283 -40.44 9.05 30.79
C VAL A 283 -40.02 9.87 29.58
N CYS A 284 -40.80 10.88 29.17
CA CYS A 284 -40.47 11.78 28.07
C CYS A 284 -39.15 12.53 28.31
N ARG A 285 -38.94 13.08 29.51
CA ARG A 285 -37.67 13.73 29.89
C ARG A 285 -36.50 12.75 29.81
N SER A 286 -36.66 11.55 30.36
CA SER A 286 -35.64 10.49 30.28
C SER A 286 -35.31 10.11 28.83
N ARG A 287 -36.33 9.98 27.97
CA ARG A 287 -36.17 9.70 26.55
C ARG A 287 -35.36 10.78 25.83
N ILE A 288 -35.66 12.06 26.10
CA ILE A 288 -34.92 13.20 25.53
C ILE A 288 -33.47 13.16 25.98
N VAL A 289 -33.20 13.02 27.29
CA VAL A 289 -31.82 12.95 27.82
C VAL A 289 -31.04 11.77 27.24
N ASN A 290 -31.68 10.61 27.06
CA ASN A 290 -31.01 9.46 26.45
C ASN A 290 -30.74 9.68 24.96
N LEU A 291 -31.65 10.33 24.25
CA LEU A 291 -31.44 10.72 22.86
C LEU A 291 -30.26 11.69 22.73
N ASP A 292 -30.20 12.71 23.59
CA ASP A 292 -29.10 13.69 23.63
C ASP A 292 -27.74 13.01 23.92
N LYS A 293 -27.70 12.02 24.81
CA LYS A 293 -26.48 11.23 25.05
C LYS A 293 -26.05 10.47 23.81
N VAL A 294 -26.98 9.84 23.09
CA VAL A 294 -26.67 9.08 21.88
C VAL A 294 -26.22 9.99 20.75
N THR A 295 -26.85 11.15 20.55
CA THR A 295 -26.43 12.13 19.54
C THR A 295 -25.04 12.69 19.86
N GLU A 296 -24.76 12.99 21.13
CA GLU A 296 -23.44 13.44 21.59
C GLU A 296 -22.35 12.38 21.39
N MET A 297 -22.65 11.11 21.67
CA MET A 297 -21.71 10.01 21.38
C MET A 297 -21.43 9.88 19.89
N LYS A 298 -22.46 9.97 19.03
CA LYS A 298 -22.29 9.96 17.57
C LYS A 298 -21.41 11.11 17.09
N ARG A 299 -21.59 12.32 17.63
CA ARG A 299 -20.74 13.48 17.34
C ARG A 299 -19.29 13.20 17.69
N LYS A 300 -19.01 12.69 18.89
CA LYS A 300 -17.64 12.34 19.32
C LYS A 300 -16.99 11.27 18.43
N PHE A 301 -17.75 10.24 18.01
CA PHE A 301 -17.23 9.25 17.08
C PHE A 301 -16.89 9.86 15.72
N ALA A 302 -17.74 10.73 15.18
CA ALA A 302 -17.46 11.43 13.93
C ALA A 302 -16.20 12.31 14.03
N GLU A 303 -16.00 13.03 15.15
CA GLU A 303 -14.81 13.84 15.40
C GLU A 303 -13.54 12.98 15.48
N MET A 304 -13.58 11.84 16.17
CA MET A 304 -12.44 10.91 16.22
C MET A 304 -12.12 10.33 14.83
N GLU A 305 -13.12 9.96 14.04
CA GLU A 305 -12.92 9.49 12.66
C GLU A 305 -12.30 10.57 11.78
N GLU A 306 -12.70 11.83 11.95
CA GLU A 306 -12.13 12.96 11.22
C GLU A 306 -10.66 13.19 11.59
N VAL A 307 -10.32 13.15 12.88
CA VAL A 307 -8.93 13.24 13.35
C VAL A 307 -8.08 12.11 12.75
N VAL A 308 -8.58 10.87 12.74
CA VAL A 308 -7.87 9.74 12.12
C VAL A 308 -7.64 9.96 10.62
N LYS A 309 -8.65 10.48 9.89
CA LYS A 309 -8.51 10.81 8.47
C LYS A 309 -7.46 11.90 8.24
N GLU A 310 -7.42 12.93 9.08
CA GLU A 310 -6.42 14.00 8.96
C GLU A 310 -5.02 13.51 9.33
N GLU A 311 -4.86 12.71 10.38
CA GLU A 311 -3.57 12.09 10.73
C GLU A 311 -3.03 11.24 9.58
N MET A 312 -3.89 10.44 8.92
CA MET A 312 -3.51 9.66 7.74
C MET A 312 -3.05 10.54 6.57
N LYS A 313 -3.77 11.64 6.28
CA LYS A 313 -3.38 12.60 5.23
C LYS A 313 -2.07 13.31 5.57
N GLU A 314 -1.86 13.69 6.82
CA GLU A 314 -0.60 14.31 7.23
C GLU A 314 0.56 13.33 7.15
N GLN A 315 0.35 12.07 7.55
CA GLN A 315 1.36 11.02 7.44
C GLN A 315 1.76 10.80 5.98
N GLU A 316 0.79 10.73 5.06
CA GLU A 316 1.08 10.63 3.63
C GLU A 316 1.90 11.83 3.11
N LYS A 317 1.58 13.06 3.53
CA LYS A 317 2.37 14.25 3.19
C LYS A 317 3.80 14.16 3.74
N ARG A 318 3.99 13.66 4.96
CA ARG A 318 5.33 13.42 5.55
C ARG A 318 6.11 12.39 4.74
N ASP A 319 5.48 11.29 4.33
CA ASP A 319 6.11 10.24 3.53
C ASP A 319 6.49 10.74 2.13
N GLN A 320 5.62 11.53 1.49
CA GLN A 320 5.92 12.18 0.21
C GLN A 320 7.12 13.14 0.33
N GLN A 321 7.18 13.94 1.40
CA GLN A 321 8.30 14.85 1.63
C GLN A 321 9.60 14.09 1.93
N GLN A 322 9.53 13.02 2.73
CA GLN A 322 10.66 12.12 2.98
C GLN A 322 11.18 11.51 1.68
N ALA A 323 10.28 11.07 0.79
CA ALA A 323 10.63 10.54 -0.53
C ALA A 323 11.32 11.59 -1.41
N ARG A 324 10.82 12.84 -1.41
CA ARG A 324 11.44 13.97 -2.13
C ARG A 324 12.85 14.26 -1.60
N VAL A 325 13.03 14.33 -0.29
CA VAL A 325 14.36 14.55 0.34
C VAL A 325 15.30 13.39 0.03
N THR A 326 14.81 12.16 0.09
CA THR A 326 15.60 10.97 -0.25
C THR A 326 16.02 10.98 -1.72
N ALA A 327 15.10 11.31 -2.64
CA ALA A 327 15.40 11.45 -4.06
C ALA A 327 16.40 12.58 -4.33
N ALA A 328 16.21 13.75 -3.71
CA ALA A 328 17.15 14.87 -3.80
C ALA A 328 18.54 14.48 -3.27
N THR A 329 18.62 13.78 -2.14
CA THR A 329 19.88 13.29 -1.57
C THR A 329 20.57 12.30 -2.51
N LYS A 330 19.82 11.38 -3.12
CA LYS A 330 20.34 10.45 -4.13
C LYS A 330 20.86 11.19 -5.37
N LEU A 331 20.12 12.19 -5.86
CA LEU A 331 20.55 13.02 -6.98
C LEU A 331 21.81 13.81 -6.64
N GLN A 332 21.88 14.42 -5.46
CA GLN A 332 23.07 15.12 -4.98
C GLN A 332 24.27 14.19 -4.86
N ALA A 333 24.10 12.99 -4.28
CA ALA A 333 25.16 12.00 -4.16
C ALA A 333 25.63 11.50 -5.53
N TRP A 334 24.69 11.24 -6.45
CA TRP A 334 24.97 10.85 -7.82
C TRP A 334 25.77 11.94 -8.56
N TRP A 335 25.33 13.20 -8.45
CA TRP A 335 26.01 14.35 -9.04
C TRP A 335 27.42 14.52 -8.47
N ARG A 336 27.58 14.49 -7.14
CA ARG A 336 28.90 14.53 -6.49
C ARG A 336 29.81 13.41 -6.99
N GLY A 337 29.30 12.19 -7.09
CA GLY A 337 30.05 11.06 -7.65
C GLY A 337 30.42 11.27 -9.13
N CYS A 338 29.54 11.91 -9.91
CA CYS A 338 29.82 12.28 -11.30
C CYS A 338 30.94 13.32 -11.39
N MET A 339 30.91 14.37 -10.57
CA MET A 339 31.96 15.38 -10.50
C MET A 339 33.33 14.79 -10.13
N VAL A 340 33.36 13.80 -9.22
CA VAL A 340 34.60 13.08 -8.85
C VAL A 340 35.14 12.27 -10.04
N ARG A 341 34.27 11.54 -10.75
CA ARG A 341 34.68 10.73 -11.92
C ARG A 341 35.14 11.58 -13.11
N LEU A 342 34.59 12.77 -13.26
CA LEU A 342 34.96 13.73 -14.31
C LEU A 342 36.14 14.63 -13.91
N GLY A 343 36.66 14.54 -12.69
CA GLY A 343 37.79 15.36 -12.22
C GLY A 343 37.46 16.85 -12.04
N LEU A 344 36.18 17.22 -12.02
CA LEU A 344 35.70 18.62 -11.97
C LEU A 344 35.49 19.15 -10.55
N GLY A 345 35.86 18.38 -9.51
CA GLY A 345 35.79 18.77 -8.11
C GLY A 345 37.11 19.30 -7.57
N GLY A 346 37.39 20.58 -7.79
CA GLY A 346 38.33 21.43 -7.04
C GLY A 346 39.61 20.78 -6.52
N GLY A 347 40.65 20.74 -7.37
CA GLY A 347 42.01 21.02 -6.87
C GLY A 347 42.00 22.42 -6.24
N GLY A 348 42.24 22.47 -4.94
CA GLY A 348 42.41 23.69 -4.17
C GLY A 348 43.40 23.38 -3.06
N ASP A 349 44.44 24.19 -3.01
CA ASP A 349 45.70 23.96 -2.33
C ASP A 349 45.61 23.51 -0.86
N LYS A 350 46.57 22.67 -0.48
CA LYS A 350 46.90 22.31 0.90
C LYS A 350 47.33 23.57 1.68
N ALA A 351 46.39 24.31 2.23
CA ALA A 351 46.69 25.24 3.31
C ALA A 351 46.79 24.47 4.62
N LYS A 352 48.02 24.29 5.10
CA LYS A 352 48.30 24.01 6.51
C LYS A 352 47.71 25.16 7.33
N GLU A 353 46.72 24.90 8.17
CA GLU A 353 46.45 25.80 9.29
C GLU A 353 46.10 25.02 10.57
N ASP A 354 46.93 25.36 11.56
CA ASP A 354 47.08 24.96 12.94
C ASP A 354 45.97 24.26 13.73
N LYS A 355 46.46 23.25 14.46
CA LYS A 355 45.99 22.80 15.78
C LYS A 355 45.64 24.01 16.67
N LYS A 356 44.35 24.21 16.98
CA LYS A 356 43.95 24.92 18.21
C LYS A 356 42.87 24.16 18.97
N SER A 357 43.34 23.55 20.04
CA SER A 357 42.62 23.00 21.19
C SER A 357 41.41 23.84 21.64
N LYS A 358 40.25 23.21 21.87
CA LYS A 358 39.21 23.77 22.74
C LYS A 358 38.42 22.70 23.52
N LYS A 359 38.98 22.38 24.69
CA LYS A 359 38.34 22.29 26.01
C LYS A 359 37.01 21.49 26.12
N LYS A 360 37.13 20.26 26.64
CA LYS A 360 36.08 19.56 27.40
C LYS A 360 35.47 20.51 28.44
N LYS A 361 34.15 20.71 28.39
CA LYS A 361 33.39 21.30 29.49
C LYS A 361 32.66 20.17 30.21
N ALA A 362 33.18 19.84 31.39
CA ALA A 362 32.48 19.05 32.39
C ALA A 362 31.32 19.87 32.98
N ASP A 363 30.26 19.14 33.29
CA ASP A 363 29.36 19.30 34.43
C ASP A 363 28.44 20.55 34.52
N LYS A 364 27.13 20.30 34.41
CA LYS A 364 26.21 20.78 35.44
C LYS A 364 24.96 19.91 35.56
N LYS A 365 25.08 18.91 36.44
CA LYS A 365 24.00 18.33 37.24
C LYS A 365 23.01 19.41 37.72
N LYS A 366 21.72 19.30 37.40
CA LYS A 366 20.65 19.94 38.19
C LYS A 366 19.48 18.97 38.39
N LYS A 367 19.62 18.25 39.50
CA LYS A 367 18.56 17.60 40.25
C LYS A 367 17.67 18.72 40.83
N LYS A 368 16.37 18.71 40.56
CA LYS A 368 15.39 19.23 41.53
C LYS A 368 14.09 18.45 41.43
N LYS A 369 13.85 17.70 42.51
CA LYS A 369 12.62 17.03 42.89
C LYS A 369 11.96 17.98 43.89
N LYS A 370 10.76 18.48 43.60
CA LYS A 370 9.64 18.61 44.55
C LYS A 370 8.42 19.06 43.77
#